data_AF-A0A7W0GBE8-F1
#
_entry.id   AF-A0A7W0GBE8-F1
#
_cell.length_a   1.000
_cell.length_b   1.000
_cell.length_c   1.000
_cell.angle_alpha   90.00
_cell.angle_beta   90.00
_cell.angle_gamma   90.00
#
_symmetry.space_group_name_H-M   'P 1'
#
loop_
_entity.id
_entity.type
_entity.pdbx_description
1 polymer ?
#
loop_
_entity_poly.entity_id
_entity_poly.type
_entity_poly.pdbx_seq_one_letter_code
_entity_poly.pdbx_strand_id
1 'polypeptide(L)' 'MSRSVIVAAVRTPFGKLGGGLAKHEATELGSLAIRAALDRVGIENDEVEYVIMGQVLQAGAGQAPARQAAIGA' A
#
# COMPACT_ATOMS: atom_id res chain seq x y z
N MET A 1 25.43 -8.80 -10.68
CA MET A 1 24.26 -8.22 -9.97
C MET A 1 23.52 -7.33 -10.94
N SER A 2 22.22 -7.55 -11.11
CA SER A 2 21.35 -6.57 -11.76
C SER A 2 21.18 -5.35 -10.86
N ARG A 3 21.03 -4.17 -11.46
CA ARG A 3 20.84 -2.89 -10.74
C ARG A 3 19.34 -2.69 -10.47
N SER A 4 18.99 -2.41 -9.23
CA SER A 4 17.62 -2.01 -8.84
C SER A 4 17.40 -0.52 -9.06
N VAL A 5 16.18 -0.14 -9.45
CA VAL A 5 15.75 1.26 -9.63
C VAL A 5 14.40 1.49 -8.98
N ILE A 6 14.11 2.74 -8.60
CA ILE A 6 12.79 3.16 -8.13
C ILE A 6 12.09 3.85 -9.29
N VAL A 7 10.94 3.32 -9.71
CA VAL A 7 10.18 3.84 -10.87
C VAL A 7 9.04 4.78 -10.46
N ALA A 8 8.54 4.67 -9.22
CA ALA A 8 7.52 5.56 -8.66
C ALA A 8 7.67 5.71 -7.15
N ALA A 9 7.19 6.85 -6.65
CA ALA A 9 6.99 7.12 -5.23
C ALA A 9 5.70 7.92 -5.05
N VAL A 10 4.79 7.38 -4.24
CA VAL A 10 3.49 7.98 -3.90
C VAL A 10 3.20 7.79 -2.42
N ARG A 11 2.22 8.52 -1.91
CA ARG A 11 1.74 8.38 -0.53
C ARG A 11 0.31 8.90 -0.40
N THR A 12 -0.37 8.43 0.63
CA THR A 12 -1.57 9.11 1.15
C THR A 12 -1.17 10.43 1.85
N PRO A 13 -2.13 11.35 2.09
CA PRO A 13 -1.94 12.42 3.06
C PRO A 13 -1.71 11.86 4.47
N PHE A 14 -1.04 12.62 5.34
CA PHE A 14 -0.96 12.27 6.75
C PHE A 14 -2.19 12.75 7.51
N GLY A 15 -2.87 11.84 8.19
CA GLY A 15 -3.99 12.14 9.08
C GLY A 15 -3.52 12.46 10.50
N LYS A 16 -4.21 13.38 11.18
CA LYS A 16 -4.09 13.54 12.64
C LYS A 16 -4.81 12.38 13.34
N LEU A 17 -4.39 12.05 14.56
CA LEU A 17 -5.09 11.08 15.41
C LEU A 17 -6.56 11.50 15.57
N GLY A 18 -7.50 10.60 15.28
CA GLY A 18 -8.94 10.90 15.29
C GLY A 18 -9.42 11.84 14.18
N GLY A 19 -8.58 12.16 13.20
CA GLY A 19 -8.88 13.10 12.10
C GLY A 19 -9.52 12.43 10.88
N GLY A 20 -9.37 13.07 9.72
CA GLY A 20 -10.07 12.71 8.48
C GLY A 20 -9.80 11.31 7.93
N LEU A 21 -8.70 10.65 8.33
CA LEU A 21 -8.38 9.28 7.91
C LEU A 21 -8.76 8.21 8.95
N ALA A 22 -9.31 8.60 10.11
CA ALA A 22 -9.54 7.68 11.22
C ALA A 22 -10.58 6.58 10.95
N LYS A 23 -11.41 6.75 9.91
CA LYS A 23 -12.42 5.76 9.49
C LYS A 23 -11.91 4.76 8.46
N HIS A 24 -10.69 4.95 7.95
CA HIS A 24 -10.09 4.05 6.98
C HIS A 24 -9.20 3.04 7.68
N GLU A 25 -9.30 1.78 7.26
CA GLU A 25 -8.39 0.74 7.72
C GLU A 25 -6.99 0.97 7.17
N ALA A 26 -5.96 0.56 7.92
CA ALA A 26 -4.57 0.71 7.48
C ALA A 26 -4.30 -0.02 6.15
N THR A 27 -4.96 -1.17 5.94
CA THR A 27 -4.87 -1.95 4.70
C THR A 27 -5.50 -1.21 3.51
N GLU A 28 -6.62 -0.51 3.71
CA GLU A 28 -7.27 0.31 2.68
C GLU A 28 -6.37 1.48 2.24
N LEU A 29 -5.75 2.18 3.21
CA LEU A 29 -4.78 3.23 2.91
C LEU A 29 -3.55 2.69 2.16
N GLY A 30 -3.11 1.47 2.50
CA GLY A 30 -2.08 0.74 1.77
C GLY A 30 -2.48 0.45 0.33
N SER A 31 -3.70 -0.08 0.10
CA SER A 31 -4.24 -0.36 -1.24
C SER A 31 -4.25 0.89 -2.12
N LEU A 32 -4.73 2.02 -1.59
CA LEU A 32 -4.77 3.29 -2.31
C LEU A 32 -3.37 3.75 -2.74
N ALA A 33 -2.37 3.60 -1.86
CA ALA A 33 -1.00 3.95 -2.18
C ALA A 33 -0.39 3.01 -3.24
N ILE A 34 -0.65 1.70 -3.14
CA ILE A 34 -0.14 0.72 -4.12
C ILE A 34 -0.75 0.98 -5.50
N ARG A 35 -2.08 1.07 -5.60
CA ARG A 35 -2.77 1.33 -6.88
C ARG A 35 -2.28 2.62 -7.55
N ALA A 36 -2.18 3.71 -6.78
CA ALA A 36 -1.66 4.97 -7.30
C ALA A 36 -0.19 4.90 -7.75
N ALA A 37 0.62 4.00 -7.18
CA ALA A 37 2.00 3.79 -7.62
C ALA A 37 2.04 3.08 -8.97
N LEU A 38 1.23 2.03 -9.15
CA LEU A 38 1.11 1.26 -10.39
C LEU A 38 0.54 2.11 -11.53
N ASP A 39 -0.55 2.85 -11.27
CA ASP A 39 -1.17 3.77 -12.23
C ASP A 39 -0.18 4.83 -12.74
N ARG A 40 0.73 5.30 -11.88
CA ARG A 40 1.72 6.33 -12.24
C ARG A 40 2.74 5.83 -13.27
N VAL A 41 3.02 4.54 -13.31
CA VAL A 41 4.01 3.93 -14.21
C VAL A 41 3.38 3.04 -15.28
N GLY A 42 2.06 2.84 -15.25
CA GLY A 42 1.33 2.04 -16.22
C GLY A 42 1.70 0.55 -16.16
N ILE A 43 1.88 0.02 -14.94
CA ILE A 43 2.16 -1.40 -14.70
C ILE A 43 0.85 -2.10 -14.33
N GLU A 44 0.59 -3.24 -14.95
CA GLU A 44 -0.58 -4.07 -14.63
C GLU A 44 -0.36 -4.89 -13.35
N ASN A 45 -1.45 -5.25 -12.66
CA ASN A 45 -1.37 -5.93 -11.36
C ASN A 45 -0.69 -7.31 -11.43
N ASP A 46 -0.74 -8.00 -12.58
CA ASP A 46 -0.13 -9.31 -12.78
C ASP A 46 1.39 -9.28 -13.02
N GLU A 47 1.94 -8.11 -13.33
CA GLU A 47 3.39 -7.90 -13.45
C GLU A 47 4.07 -7.76 -12.07
N VAL A 48 3.31 -7.54 -11.00
CA VAL A 48 3.83 -7.38 -9.64
C VAL A 48 4.06 -8.74 -8.98
N GLU A 49 5.32 -9.13 -8.83
CA GLU A 49 5.68 -10.41 -8.21
C GLU A 49 5.49 -10.41 -6.68
N TYR A 50 5.83 -9.30 -6.02
CA TYR A 50 5.84 -9.20 -4.56
C TYR A 50 5.36 -7.83 -4.07
N VAL A 51 4.56 -7.84 -3.02
CA VAL A 51 4.20 -6.65 -2.24
C VAL A 51 4.76 -6.79 -0.84
N ILE A 52 5.59 -5.82 -0.44
CA ILE A 52 6.16 -5.74 0.91
C ILE A 52 5.65 -4.45 1.55
N MET A 53 4.86 -4.59 2.62
CA MET A 53 4.27 -3.46 3.33
C MET A 53 4.55 -3.57 4.83
N GLY A 54 5.09 -2.50 5.41
CA GLY A 54 5.31 -2.39 6.85
C GLY A 54 4.05 -1.88 7.56
N GLN A 55 3.61 -2.59 8.60
CA GLN A 55 2.59 -2.13 9.54
C GLN A 55 2.98 -2.56 10.94
N VAL A 56 3.17 -1.60 11.86
CA VAL A 56 3.70 -1.87 13.21
C VAL A 56 2.62 -2.45 14.13
N LEU A 57 1.47 -1.78 14.23
CA LEU A 57 0.34 -2.22 15.05
C LEU A 57 -0.63 -3.04 14.20
N GLN A 58 -0.62 -4.36 14.36
CA GLN A 58 -1.41 -5.29 13.53
C GLN A 58 -2.58 -5.94 14.27
N ALA A 59 -2.71 -5.70 15.58
CA ALA A 59 -3.84 -6.21 16.35
C ALA A 59 -5.16 -5.70 15.76
N GLY A 60 -6.04 -6.63 15.37
CA GLY A 60 -7.33 -6.32 14.76
C GLY A 60 -7.30 -6.08 13.24
N ALA A 61 -6.14 -6.06 12.59
CA ALA A 61 -6.02 -5.79 11.15
C ALA A 61 -6.33 -7.00 10.25
N GLY A 62 -6.75 -8.14 10.82
CA GLY A 62 -6.98 -9.38 10.10
C GLY A 62 -5.71 -10.11 9.66
N GLN A 63 -5.87 -11.15 8.83
CA GLN A 63 -4.78 -11.99 8.37
C GLN A 63 -3.96 -11.31 7.28
N ALA A 64 -2.63 -11.36 7.39
CA ALA A 64 -1.68 -10.87 6.38
C ALA A 64 -2.02 -9.47 5.82
N PRO A 65 -1.89 -8.38 6.63
CA PRO A 65 -2.28 -7.03 6.22
C PRO A 65 -1.67 -6.56 4.88
N ALA A 66 -0.42 -6.91 4.60
CA ALA A 66 0.22 -6.61 3.31
C ALA A 66 -0.49 -7.27 2.12
N ARG A 67 -1.00 -8.50 2.30
CA ARG A 67 -1.76 -9.21 1.26
C ARG A 67 -3.15 -8.60 1.07
N GLN A 68 -3.80 -8.15 2.15
CA GLN A 68 -5.06 -7.41 2.04
C GLN A 68 -4.88 -6.10 1.26
N ALA A 69 -3.83 -5.34 1.55
CA ALA A 69 -3.50 -4.12 0.81
C ALA A 69 -3.19 -4.42 -0.67
N ALA A 70 -2.45 -5.50 -0.96
CA ALA A 70 -2.13 -5.92 -2.32
C ALA A 70 -3.37 -6.33 -3.13
N ILE A 71 -4.31 -7.09 -2.53
CA ILE A 71 -5.53 -7.55 -3.22
C ILE A 71 -6.53 -6.39 -3.40
N GLY A 72 -6.52 -5.41 -2.50
CA GLY A 72 -7.38 -4.22 -2.62
C GLY A 72 -6.86 -3.18 -3.61
N ALA A 73 -5.58 -3.24 -3.97
CA ALA A 73 -4.95 -2.44 -5.02
C ALA A 73 -5.20 -3.02 -6.41
#